data_AF-A0A7S0SID6-F1
#
_entry.id   AF-A0A7S0SID6-F1
#
_cell.length_a   1.000
_cell.length_b   1.000
_cell.length_c   1.000
_cell.angle_alpha   90.00
_cell.angle_beta   90.00
_cell.angle_gamma   90.00
#
_symmetry.space_group_name_H-M   'P 1'
#
loop_
_entity.id
_entity.type
_entity.pdbx_description
1 polymer ?
#
loop_
_entity_poly.entity_id
_entity_poly.type
_entity_poly.pdbx_seq_one_letter_code
_entity_poly.pdbx_strand_id
1 'polypeptide(L)'
;LNRKSRDASGINASKEAAPPKVIEIFVGVTITELARKLGVSPDKVEKLMVDLGEAPASLEETVSADLIELIAMEVGKEVDVKEPVRTAKVHGSARAAIELESDAAVARVGAG
;
A
#
# COMPACT_ATOMS: atom_id res chain seq x y z
N LEU A 1 -24.34 -62.95 23.52
CA LEU A 1 -24.98 -61.98 22.60
C LEU A 1 -24.63 -60.56 23.06
N ASN A 2 -23.46 -60.05 22.69
CA ASN A 2 -23.04 -58.69 23.05
C ASN A 2 -23.26 -57.75 21.87
N ARG A 3 -24.31 -56.93 21.95
CA ARG A 3 -24.55 -55.83 21.01
C ARG A 3 -23.60 -54.69 21.32
N LYS A 4 -22.57 -54.52 20.49
CA LYS A 4 -21.66 -53.37 20.53
C LYS A 4 -22.12 -52.37 19.49
N SER A 5 -23.16 -51.60 19.84
CA SER A 5 -23.53 -50.38 19.12
C SER A 5 -22.53 -49.30 19.53
N ARG A 6 -21.61 -48.95 18.63
CA ARG A 6 -20.83 -47.71 18.73
C ARG A 6 -21.43 -46.74 17.73
N ASP A 7 -22.36 -45.96 18.24
CA ASP A 7 -22.68 -44.64 17.70
C ASP A 7 -21.45 -43.75 17.85
N ALA A 8 -21.06 -43.07 16.77
CA ALA A 8 -20.50 -41.72 16.77
C ALA A 8 -19.97 -41.40 15.36
N SER A 9 -20.89 -41.00 14.50
CA SER A 9 -20.83 -39.74 13.75
C SER A 9 -19.45 -39.08 13.67
N GLY A 10 -18.66 -39.46 12.67
CA GLY A 10 -17.49 -38.69 12.21
C GLY A 10 -17.93 -37.69 11.16
N ILE A 11 -18.75 -36.70 11.54
CA ILE A 11 -19.00 -35.55 10.67
C ILE A 11 -17.72 -34.72 10.72
N ASN A 12 -17.06 -34.62 9.56
CA ASN A 12 -15.91 -33.76 9.35
C ASN A 12 -16.17 -32.40 10.00
N ALA A 13 -15.39 -32.08 11.03
CA ALA A 13 -15.32 -30.73 11.55
C ALA A 13 -14.77 -29.87 10.42
N SER A 14 -15.67 -29.26 9.65
CA SER A 14 -15.38 -28.12 8.81
C SER A 14 -14.63 -27.15 9.68
N LYS A 15 -13.34 -27.02 9.43
CA LYS A 15 -12.50 -25.98 10.01
C LYS A 15 -13.19 -24.68 9.65
N GLU A 16 -14.01 -24.16 10.57
CA GLU A 16 -14.65 -22.86 10.45
C GLU A 16 -13.49 -21.91 10.19
N ALA A 17 -13.37 -21.48 8.93
CA ALA A 17 -12.25 -20.66 8.51
C ALA A 17 -12.41 -19.37 9.30
N ALA A 18 -11.51 -19.14 10.26
CA ALA A 18 -11.43 -17.86 10.92
C ALA A 18 -11.49 -16.77 9.85
N PRO A 19 -12.24 -15.68 10.09
CA PRO A 19 -12.41 -14.63 9.09
C PRO A 19 -11.02 -14.21 8.56
N PRO A 20 -10.89 -13.92 7.26
CA PRO A 20 -9.63 -13.48 6.69
C PRO A 20 -9.10 -12.33 7.54
N LYS A 21 -7.84 -12.47 7.98
CA LYS A 21 -7.20 -11.45 8.81
C LYS A 21 -6.95 -10.23 7.93
N VAL A 22 -7.77 -9.19 8.10
CA VAL A 22 -7.57 -7.89 7.46
C VAL A 22 -6.29 -7.25 8.01
N ILE A 23 -5.40 -6.80 7.14
CA ILE A 23 -4.11 -6.19 7.51
C ILE A 23 -4.26 -4.67 7.44
N GLU A 24 -4.10 -3.99 8.56
CA GLU A 24 -4.10 -2.53 8.60
C GLU A 24 -2.77 -1.96 8.07
N ILE A 25 -2.87 -1.11 7.04
CA ILE A 25 -1.73 -0.45 6.41
C ILE A 25 -1.99 1.04 6.36
N PHE A 26 -1.05 1.86 6.82
CA PHE A 26 -1.18 3.32 6.74
C PHE A 26 -0.67 3.82 5.39
N VAL A 27 -1.30 4.84 4.83
CA VAL A 27 -0.77 5.53 3.65
C VAL A 27 0.58 6.15 3.99
N GLY A 28 1.53 6.06 3.05
CA GLY A 28 2.88 6.58 3.24
C GLY A 28 3.87 5.59 3.86
N VAL A 29 3.50 4.30 3.98
CA VAL A 29 4.47 3.24 4.28
C VAL A 29 5.50 3.11 3.17
N THR A 30 6.72 2.70 3.52
CA THR A 30 7.76 2.39 2.53
C THR A 30 7.54 1.04 1.86
N ILE A 31 8.19 0.78 0.72
CA ILE A 31 8.19 -0.53 0.06
C ILE A 31 8.64 -1.64 1.01
N THR A 32 9.71 -1.40 1.79
CA THR A 32 10.18 -2.37 2.81
C THR A 32 9.11 -2.66 3.86
N GLU A 33 8.40 -1.62 4.34
CA GLU A 33 7.33 -1.76 5.31
C GLU A 33 6.12 -2.51 4.77
N LEU A 34 5.74 -2.22 3.51
CA LEU A 34 4.67 -2.93 2.82
C LEU A 34 5.01 -4.41 2.68
N ALA A 35 6.22 -4.76 2.25
CA ALA A 35 6.69 -6.14 2.11
C ALA A 35 6.58 -6.90 3.44
N ARG A 36 7.02 -6.27 4.55
CA ARG A 36 6.91 -6.84 5.90
C ARG A 36 5.47 -7.09 6.32
N LYS A 37 4.56 -6.15 6.03
CA LYS A 37 3.12 -6.27 6.38
C LYS A 37 2.42 -7.35 5.58
N LEU A 38 2.75 -7.48 4.28
CA LEU A 38 2.17 -8.48 3.39
C LEU A 38 2.81 -9.87 3.54
N GLY A 39 3.98 -9.96 4.18
CA GLY A 39 4.71 -11.21 4.38
C GLY A 39 5.40 -11.72 3.11
N VAL A 40 5.92 -10.80 2.30
CA VAL A 40 6.64 -11.08 1.04
C VAL A 40 8.02 -10.40 1.04
N SER A 41 8.88 -10.71 0.08
CA SER A 41 10.17 -10.02 -0.08
C SER A 41 10.01 -8.63 -0.70
N PRO A 42 10.88 -7.65 -0.38
CA PRO A 42 10.90 -6.35 -1.05
C PRO A 42 11.01 -6.47 -2.58
N ASP A 43 11.90 -7.35 -3.07
CA ASP A 43 12.06 -7.63 -4.51
C ASP A 43 10.75 -8.08 -5.18
N LYS A 44 9.89 -8.80 -4.45
CA LYS A 44 8.58 -9.23 -4.96
C LYS A 44 7.64 -8.03 -5.07
N VAL A 45 7.69 -7.10 -4.12
CA VAL A 45 6.91 -5.85 -4.18
C VAL A 45 7.37 -4.98 -5.34
N GLU A 46 8.68 -4.75 -5.50
CA GLU A 46 9.24 -3.99 -6.63
C GLU A 46 8.89 -4.60 -7.98
N LYS A 47 8.97 -5.93 -8.09
CA LYS A 47 8.54 -6.62 -9.31
C LYS A 47 7.06 -6.38 -9.61
N LEU A 48 6.19 -6.47 -8.61
CA LEU A 48 4.77 -6.22 -8.79
C LEU A 48 4.48 -4.77 -9.17
N MET A 49 5.21 -3.81 -8.61
CA MET A 49 5.13 -2.41 -9.03
C MET A 49 5.45 -2.25 -10.53
N VAL A 50 6.55 -2.85 -10.98
CA VAL A 50 6.92 -2.83 -12.41
C VAL A 50 5.88 -3.53 -13.29
N ASP A 51 5.34 -4.68 -12.85
CA ASP A 51 4.29 -5.41 -13.56
C ASP A 51 2.99 -4.58 -13.67
N LEU A 52 2.74 -3.66 -12.72
CA LEU A 52 1.63 -2.69 -12.71
C LEU A 52 1.92 -1.41 -13.50
N GLY A 53 3.12 -1.26 -14.07
CA GLY A 53 3.52 -0.09 -14.86
C GLY A 53 4.18 1.03 -14.07
N GLU A 54 4.49 0.81 -12.79
CA GLU A 54 5.24 1.77 -11.98
C GLU A 54 6.75 1.69 -12.26
N ALA A 55 7.44 2.81 -12.05
CA ALA A 55 8.90 2.85 -12.16
C ALA A 55 9.56 2.12 -10.97
N PRO A 56 10.75 1.50 -11.15
CA PRO A 56 11.56 1.05 -10.03
C PRO A 56 11.84 2.21 -9.08
N ALA A 57 11.66 1.96 -7.79
CA ALA A 57 11.73 2.95 -6.73
C ALA A 57 12.66 2.47 -5.61
N SER A 58 13.12 3.40 -4.76
CA SER A 58 13.94 3.00 -3.60
C SER A 58 13.10 2.21 -2.60
N LEU A 59 13.67 1.22 -1.92
CA LEU A 59 12.96 0.47 -0.88
C LEU A 59 12.43 1.33 0.28
N GLU A 60 13.03 2.50 0.48
CA GLU A 60 12.63 3.51 1.48
C GLU A 60 11.63 4.54 0.91
N GLU A 61 11.25 4.42 -0.35
CA GLU A 61 10.26 5.28 -0.99
C GLU A 61 8.84 4.88 -0.57
N THR A 62 7.99 5.88 -0.39
CA THR A 62 6.62 5.68 0.07
C THR A 62 5.70 5.28 -1.07
N VAL A 63 4.76 4.38 -0.78
CA VAL A 63 3.75 3.93 -1.74
C VAL A 63 2.39 4.59 -1.51
N SER A 64 1.66 4.83 -2.60
CA SER A 64 0.30 5.39 -2.58
C SER A 64 -0.72 4.36 -2.08
N ALA A 65 -1.89 4.83 -1.65
CA ALA A 65 -2.99 3.97 -1.22
C ALA A 65 -3.41 2.98 -2.32
N ASP A 66 -3.64 3.49 -3.54
CA ASP A 66 -4.05 2.67 -4.68
C ASP A 66 -3.04 1.55 -4.97
N LEU A 67 -1.74 1.88 -4.93
CA LEU A 67 -0.68 0.90 -5.18
C LEU A 67 -0.59 -0.15 -4.08
N ILE A 68 -0.80 0.23 -2.81
CA ILE A 68 -0.90 -0.72 -1.69
C ILE A 68 -2.02 -1.73 -1.93
N GLU A 69 -3.21 -1.25 -2.33
CA GLU A 69 -4.37 -2.10 -2.59
C GLU A 69 -4.12 -3.07 -3.76
N LEU A 70 -3.60 -2.55 -4.88
CA LEU A 70 -3.29 -3.37 -6.06
C LEU A 70 -2.27 -4.47 -5.74
N ILE A 71 -1.18 -4.13 -5.04
CA ILE A 71 -0.16 -5.11 -4.65
C ILE A 71 -0.74 -6.13 -3.68
N ALA A 72 -1.56 -5.71 -2.71
CA ALA A 72 -2.21 -6.61 -1.76
C ALA A 72 -3.14 -7.61 -2.46
N MET A 73 -3.92 -7.16 -3.46
CA MET A 73 -4.76 -8.01 -4.28
C MET A 73 -3.94 -9.06 -5.03
N GLU A 74 -2.81 -8.65 -5.63
CA GLU A 74 -1.93 -9.54 -6.39
C GLU A 74 -1.24 -10.61 -5.53
N VAL A 75 -1.05 -10.34 -4.23
CA VAL A 75 -0.54 -11.33 -3.27
C VAL A 75 -1.63 -12.07 -2.48
N GLY A 76 -2.91 -11.84 -2.80
CA GLY A 76 -4.05 -12.48 -2.15
C GLY A 76 -4.21 -12.10 -0.68
N LYS A 77 -3.93 -10.84 -0.33
CA LYS A 77 -4.09 -10.29 1.03
C LYS A 77 -5.21 -9.27 1.05
N GLU A 78 -6.02 -9.33 2.10
CA GLU A 78 -7.03 -8.31 2.39
C GLU A 78 -6.41 -7.25 3.28
N VAL A 79 -6.50 -5.99 2.86
CA VAL A 79 -5.92 -4.83 3.55
C VAL A 79 -6.98 -3.79 3.83
N ASP A 80 -6.81 -3.07 4.93
CA ASP A 80 -7.59 -1.89 5.28
C ASP A 80 -6.63 -0.70 5.31
N VAL A 81 -6.65 0.10 4.25
CA VAL A 81 -5.74 1.23 4.08
C VAL A 81 -6.25 2.41 4.89
N LYS A 82 -5.46 2.83 5.88
CA LYS A 82 -5.76 3.94 6.78
C LYS A 82 -5.05 5.20 6.32
N GLU A 83 -5.81 6.25 6.06
CA GLU A 83 -5.22 7.58 5.94
C GLU A 83 -4.68 8.03 7.30
N PRO A 84 -3.45 8.58 7.37
CA PRO A 84 -3.00 9.22 8.60
C PRO A 84 -3.93 10.39 8.90
N VAL A 85 -4.46 10.43 10.13
CA VAL A 85 -5.23 11.57 10.62
C VAL A 85 -4.36 12.81 10.43
N ARG A 86 -4.78 13.72 9.55
CA ARG A 86 -4.09 14.99 9.30
C ARG A 86 -4.17 15.86 10.56
N THR A 87 -3.32 15.60 11.53
CA THR A 87 -2.90 16.68 12.43
C THR A 87 -1.92 17.50 11.62
N ALA A 88 -2.38 18.66 11.16
CA ALA A 88 -1.60 19.57 10.33
C ALA A 88 -0.29 19.94 11.03
N LYS A 89 0.77 19.19 10.77
CA LYS A 89 2.13 19.62 11.05
C LYS A 89 2.83 19.74 9.71
N VAL A 90 2.77 20.96 9.18
CA VAL A 90 3.60 21.41 8.07
C VAL A 90 5.05 21.13 8.46
N HIS A 91 5.65 20.14 7.80
CA HIS A 91 7.10 19.99 7.74
C HIS A 91 7.45 19.92 6.27
N GLY A 92 8.09 20.99 5.80
CA GLY A 92 8.51 21.12 4.42
C GLY A 92 9.48 20.01 4.03
N SER A 93 9.28 19.48 2.84
CA SER A 93 10.34 18.89 2.04
C SER A 93 10.03 19.16 0.58
N ALA A 94 11.03 19.68 -0.11
CA ALA A 94 10.95 20.22 -1.45
C ALA A 94 10.62 19.13 -2.49
N ARG A 95 9.56 19.36 -3.27
CA ARG A 95 9.48 19.13 -4.73
C ARG A 95 8.09 19.49 -5.23
N ALA A 96 7.93 20.74 -5.63
CA ALA A 96 6.89 21.14 -6.58
C ALA A 96 7.52 22.20 -7.50
N ALA A 97 8.45 21.75 -8.34
CA ALA A 97 8.79 22.49 -9.55
C ALA A 97 7.72 22.11 -10.59
N ILE A 98 6.77 23.01 -10.80
CA ILE A 98 5.98 23.07 -12.03
C ILE A 98 6.01 24.52 -12.48
N GLU A 99 6.67 24.72 -13.62
CA GLU A 99 6.70 25.95 -14.40
C GLU A 99 5.28 26.46 -14.69
N LEU A 100 5.10 27.78 -14.60
CA LEU A 100 4.05 28.49 -15.33
C LEU A 100 4.64 29.81 -15.86
N GLU A 101 5.03 29.67 -17.13
CA GLU A 101 4.99 30.61 -18.25
C GLU A 101 5.55 32.03 -18.12
N SER A 102 6.39 32.31 -19.11
CA SER A 102 6.92 33.58 -19.54
C SER A 102 5.82 34.58 -19.93
N ASP A 103 5.94 35.83 -19.51
CA ASP A 103 5.60 36.95 -20.38
C ASP A 103 6.49 38.17 -20.08
N ALA A 104 6.70 38.96 -21.11
CA ALA A 104 7.94 39.63 -21.42
C ALA A 104 8.21 40.91 -20.61
N ALA A 105 9.50 41.14 -20.40
CA ALA A 105 10.05 42.44 -20.10
C ALA A 105 9.80 43.43 -21.26
N VAL A 106 9.16 44.56 -20.95
CA VAL A 106 9.37 45.87 -21.59
C VAL A 106 9.27 46.89 -20.45
N ALA A 107 10.39 47.34 -19.86
CA ALA A 107 11.21 48.49 -20.30
C ALA A 107 10.37 49.81 -20.20
N ARG A 108 10.77 50.93 -19.60
CA ARG A 108 12.09 51.58 -19.42
C ARG A 108 11.95 52.68 -18.36
N VAL A 109 12.99 52.85 -17.54
CA VAL A 109 13.29 54.07 -16.78
C VAL A 109 13.79 55.16 -17.73
N GLY A 110 13.35 56.40 -17.50
CA GLY A 110 13.91 57.65 -18.05
C GLY A 110 13.08 58.82 -17.52
N ALA A 111 13.52 59.52 -16.47
CA ALA A 111 14.40 60.69 -16.52
C ALA A 111 13.78 61.87 -17.31
N GLY A 112 13.33 62.87 -16.56
CA GLY A 112 12.80 64.16 -17.00
C GLY A 112 12.32 64.97 -15.82
#